data_AF-A0A1I2WNH1-F1
#
_entry.id   AF-A0A1I2WNH1-F1
#
_cell.length_a   1.000
_cell.length_b   1.000
_cell.length_c   1.000
_cell.angle_alpha   90.00
_cell.angle_beta   90.00
_cell.angle_gamma   90.00
#
_symmetry.space_group_name_H-M   'P 1'
#
loop_
_entity.id
_entity.type
_entity.pdbx_description
1 polymer ?
#
loop_
_entity_poly.entity_id
_entity_poly.type
_entity_poly.pdbx_seq_one_letter_code
_entity_poly.pdbx_strand_id
1 'polypeptide(L)'
;MKLLIQKITLLKAIFFALLLLTSLNLFAQVPGKIHVGFIYPLSSNGTHAPLDTNNFSIHLIAGVSAAERGLTFAGLSNFVRHDAVGSQFAGFSNHIGGKADGTQFAGFANTYRGGKGAAFAGFTNIANGNVKGAQFSGFANIAHHIKGAQFAGFINLAHSIKGAQFAGFANITSQNVSESQLAGFINIAKKVKGAQIAGFINIADSSDYPIGIINIVKNGEKSIGVTIDETQTTMLSFRSGGKALYGIIGVGYNHQNEDEVYAAEVGLGAHFFSSNAFSLNTELVATTLESFKAGEYFKTSFRVMPNVKLFKTLGVFGGPSINYVTTNTDEGKQLYTKNLKTWNNKWGNDYNALYVGYTAGLQILF
;
A
#
# COMPACT_ATOMS: atom_id res chain seq x y z
N MET A 1 1.20 -25.94 17.00
CA MET A 1 1.85 -25.69 15.69
C MET A 1 1.38 -26.63 14.58
N LYS A 2 1.48 -27.97 14.72
CA LYS A 2 0.99 -28.94 13.71
C LYS A 2 -0.50 -28.76 13.31
N LEU A 3 -1.38 -28.52 14.29
CA LEU A 3 -2.81 -28.31 14.05
C LEU A 3 -3.11 -27.03 13.24
N LEU A 4 -2.30 -25.98 13.43
CA LEU A 4 -2.43 -24.72 12.70
C LEU A 4 -1.97 -24.90 11.23
N ILE A 5 -0.87 -25.62 11.03
CA ILE A 5 -0.36 -25.97 9.70
C ILE A 5 -1.39 -26.83 8.95
N GLN A 6 -1.98 -27.84 9.59
CA GLN A 6 -3.05 -28.65 8.99
C GLN A 6 -4.29 -27.81 8.61
N LYS A 7 -4.72 -26.88 9.47
CA LYS A 7 -5.84 -25.98 9.17
C LYS A 7 -5.53 -25.06 7.97
N ILE A 8 -4.30 -24.54 7.88
CA ILE A 8 -3.86 -23.74 6.74
C ILE A 8 -3.81 -24.57 5.44
N THR A 9 -3.31 -25.81 5.50
CA THR A 9 -3.27 -26.71 4.34
C THR A 9 -4.67 -27.10 3.88
N LEU A 10 -5.58 -27.39 4.81
CA LEU A 10 -6.98 -27.69 4.51
C LEU A 10 -7.69 -26.48 3.88
N LEU A 11 -7.45 -25.27 4.41
CA LEU A 11 -8.02 -24.04 3.86
C LEU A 11 -7.49 -23.76 2.43
N LYS A 12 -6.20 -23.98 2.18
CA LYS A 12 -5.60 -23.90 0.83
C LYS A 12 -6.24 -24.91 -0.13
N ALA A 13 -6.45 -26.14 0.32
CA ALA A 13 -7.08 -27.19 -0.48
C ALA A 13 -8.55 -26.85 -0.81
N ILE A 14 -9.31 -26.33 0.17
CA ILE A 14 -10.71 -25.88 -0.04
C ILE A 14 -10.77 -24.70 -0.99
N PHE A 15 -9.87 -23.71 -0.83
CA PHE A 15 -9.80 -22.55 -1.73
C PHE A 15 -9.46 -22.97 -3.17
N PHE A 16 -8.50 -23.88 -3.34
CA PHE A 16 -8.14 -24.45 -4.64
C PHE A 16 -9.29 -25.27 -5.24
N ALA A 17 -9.99 -26.05 -4.43
CA ALA A 17 -11.17 -26.80 -4.85
C ALA A 17 -12.32 -25.88 -5.28
N LEU A 18 -12.54 -24.76 -4.58
CA LEU A 18 -13.55 -23.76 -4.96
C LEU A 18 -13.19 -23.08 -6.29
N LEU A 19 -11.91 -22.75 -6.50
CA LEU A 19 -11.39 -22.23 -7.76
C LEU A 19 -11.58 -23.21 -8.91
N LEU A 20 -11.36 -24.50 -8.68
CA LEU A 20 -11.65 -25.56 -9.65
C LEU A 20 -13.15 -25.74 -9.91
N LEU A 21 -13.99 -25.66 -8.88
CA LEU A 21 -15.45 -25.80 -9.01
C LEU A 21 -16.07 -24.64 -9.79
N THR A 22 -15.56 -23.42 -9.64
CA THR A 22 -16.01 -22.27 -10.45
C THR A 22 -15.58 -22.40 -11.92
N SER A 23 -14.49 -23.09 -12.24
CA SER A 23 -14.09 -23.35 -13.62
C SER A 23 -14.87 -24.47 -14.30
N LEU A 24 -15.45 -25.41 -13.54
CA LEU A 24 -16.23 -26.54 -14.07
C LEU A 24 -17.64 -26.14 -14.55
N ASN A 25 -18.17 -25.00 -14.12
CA ASN A 25 -19.52 -24.56 -14.52
C ASN A 25 -19.60 -23.91 -15.92
N LEU A 26 -18.47 -23.75 -16.63
CA LEU A 26 -18.37 -23.12 -17.95
C LEU A 26 -18.30 -24.11 -19.14
N PHE A 27 -18.37 -25.42 -18.89
CA PHE A 27 -18.15 -26.47 -19.90
C PHE A 27 -19.32 -26.74 -20.86
N ALA A 28 -20.45 -26.07 -20.69
CA ALA A 28 -21.58 -26.28 -21.58
C ALA A 28 -21.49 -25.33 -22.79
N GLN A 29 -21.27 -25.88 -23.99
CA GLN A 29 -21.69 -25.32 -25.31
C GLN A 29 -20.65 -24.59 -26.20
N VAL A 30 -19.44 -25.11 -26.45
CA VAL A 30 -18.64 -24.65 -27.60
C VAL A 30 -17.98 -25.82 -28.35
N PRO A 31 -17.97 -25.89 -29.69
CA PRO A 31 -17.17 -26.87 -30.43
C PRO A 31 -15.67 -26.57 -30.31
N GLY A 32 -14.87 -27.61 -30.03
CA GLY A 32 -13.40 -27.53 -29.94
C GLY A 32 -12.77 -28.89 -29.65
N LYS A 33 -11.48 -29.02 -29.96
CA LYS A 33 -10.72 -30.28 -29.83
C LYS A 33 -10.24 -30.54 -28.39
N ILE A 34 -9.94 -31.80 -28.09
CA ILE A 34 -9.15 -32.20 -26.93
C ILE A 34 -7.68 -32.26 -27.37
N HIS A 35 -6.80 -31.52 -26.69
CA HIS A 35 -5.39 -31.42 -27.04
C HIS A 35 -4.50 -31.98 -25.93
N VAL A 36 -4.06 -33.21 -26.11
CA VAL A 36 -3.11 -33.88 -25.21
C VAL A 36 -1.72 -33.88 -25.86
N GLY A 37 -0.65 -33.56 -25.12
CA GLY A 37 0.71 -33.64 -25.65
C GLY A 37 1.83 -33.66 -24.60
N PHE A 38 3.03 -34.01 -25.03
CA PHE A 38 4.23 -33.94 -24.18
C PHE A 38 4.85 -32.53 -24.27
N ILE A 39 5.20 -32.13 -25.49
CA ILE A 39 5.73 -30.81 -25.85
C ILE A 39 5.36 -30.54 -27.31
N TYR A 40 5.16 -29.31 -27.74
CA TYR A 40 5.04 -29.02 -29.17
C TYR A 40 6.32 -29.46 -29.94
N PRO A 41 6.21 -30.13 -31.11
CA PRO A 41 5.00 -30.56 -31.82
C PRO A 41 4.50 -31.98 -31.46
N LEU A 42 5.13 -32.68 -30.52
CA LEU A 42 4.74 -34.01 -30.00
C LEU A 42 3.43 -33.93 -29.17
N SER A 43 2.32 -33.81 -29.89
CA SER A 43 0.96 -33.72 -29.34
C SER A 43 -0.09 -34.25 -30.33
N SER A 44 -1.31 -34.47 -29.85
CA SER A 44 -2.47 -34.89 -30.67
C SER A 44 -2.81 -33.94 -31.84
N ASN A 45 -2.47 -32.64 -31.73
CA ASN A 45 -2.62 -31.67 -32.82
C ASN A 45 -1.36 -31.55 -33.70
N GLY A 46 -0.27 -32.23 -33.36
CA GLY A 46 0.97 -32.25 -34.14
C GLY A 46 1.55 -30.86 -34.43
N THR A 47 2.04 -30.66 -35.65
CA THR A 47 2.54 -29.38 -36.17
C THR A 47 1.43 -28.34 -36.43
N HIS A 48 0.16 -28.76 -36.48
CA HIS A 48 -0.99 -27.88 -36.68
C HIS A 48 -1.48 -27.24 -35.38
N ALA A 49 -0.95 -27.67 -34.23
CA ALA A 49 -1.32 -27.14 -32.91
C ALA A 49 -1.42 -25.59 -32.85
N PRO A 50 -0.47 -24.80 -33.40
CA PRO A 50 -0.54 -23.34 -33.34
C PRO A 50 -1.65 -22.70 -34.18
N LEU A 51 -2.41 -23.50 -34.94
CA LEU A 51 -3.57 -23.09 -35.75
C LEU A 51 -4.89 -23.64 -35.20
N ASP A 52 -4.84 -24.55 -34.24
CA ASP A 52 -6.00 -25.25 -33.71
C ASP A 52 -6.58 -24.57 -32.46
N THR A 53 -7.91 -24.66 -32.33
CA THR A 53 -8.67 -24.20 -31.17
C THR A 53 -9.15 -25.39 -30.34
N ASN A 54 -8.88 -25.34 -29.03
CA ASN A 54 -9.16 -26.44 -28.12
C ASN A 54 -10.14 -26.03 -27.01
N ASN A 55 -10.92 -26.99 -26.52
CA ASN A 55 -11.78 -26.80 -25.34
C ASN A 55 -11.16 -27.35 -24.07
N PHE A 56 -10.28 -28.33 -24.22
CA PHE A 56 -9.58 -28.97 -23.12
C PHE A 56 -8.19 -29.34 -23.60
N SER A 57 -7.18 -28.91 -22.85
CA SER A 57 -5.78 -29.10 -23.22
C SER A 57 -4.96 -29.55 -22.02
N ILE A 58 -4.11 -30.56 -22.20
CA ILE A 58 -3.20 -31.04 -21.16
C ILE A 58 -1.84 -31.37 -21.77
N HIS A 59 -0.82 -30.70 -21.24
CA HIS A 59 0.56 -30.81 -21.70
C HIS A 59 1.51 -31.15 -20.56
N LEU A 60 2.39 -32.13 -20.77
CA LEU A 60 3.36 -32.47 -19.73
C LEU A 60 4.41 -31.36 -19.55
N ILE A 61 4.91 -30.78 -20.64
CA ILE A 61 5.93 -29.72 -20.62
C ILE A 61 5.33 -28.41 -21.11
N ALA A 62 5.00 -28.32 -22.39
CA ALA A 62 4.49 -27.07 -22.98
C ALA A 62 3.40 -27.31 -24.03
N GLY A 63 2.34 -26.51 -23.94
CA GLY A 63 1.23 -26.45 -24.88
C GLY A 63 1.35 -25.27 -25.83
N VAL A 64 1.04 -25.49 -27.11
CA VAL A 64 0.95 -24.41 -28.11
C VAL A 64 -0.38 -24.54 -28.84
N SER A 65 -1.17 -23.48 -28.87
CA SER A 65 -2.46 -23.45 -29.56
C SER A 65 -2.77 -22.10 -30.21
N ALA A 66 -3.71 -22.08 -31.15
CA ALA A 66 -4.24 -20.82 -31.65
C ALA A 66 -5.13 -20.15 -30.60
N ALA A 67 -6.07 -20.89 -30.03
CA ALA A 67 -7.00 -20.42 -29.00
C ALA A 67 -7.41 -21.54 -28.05
N GLU A 68 -7.74 -21.17 -26.81
CA GLU A 68 -8.27 -22.09 -25.78
C GLU A 68 -9.65 -21.61 -25.35
N ARG A 69 -10.61 -22.52 -25.20
CA ARG A 69 -12.01 -22.21 -24.86
C ARG A 69 -12.53 -22.93 -23.61
N GLY A 70 -11.63 -23.49 -22.82
CA GLY A 70 -11.98 -24.11 -21.55
C GLY A 70 -10.77 -24.26 -20.64
N LEU A 71 -10.53 -25.50 -20.20
CA LEU A 71 -9.53 -25.81 -19.20
C LEU A 71 -8.23 -26.27 -19.85
N THR A 72 -7.14 -25.60 -19.51
CA THR A 72 -5.82 -25.86 -20.07
C THR A 72 -4.81 -26.07 -18.95
N PHE A 73 -4.04 -27.14 -19.01
CA PHE A 73 -2.95 -27.44 -18.10
C PHE A 73 -1.63 -27.65 -18.86
N ALA A 74 -0.55 -27.03 -18.39
CA ALA A 74 0.80 -27.37 -18.80
C ALA A 74 1.73 -27.50 -17.58
N GLY A 75 2.62 -28.49 -17.61
CA GLY A 75 3.62 -28.66 -16.54
C GLY A 75 4.57 -27.47 -16.44
N LEU A 76 4.97 -26.85 -17.56
CA LEU A 76 5.75 -25.61 -17.57
C LEU A 76 4.99 -24.45 -18.18
N SER A 77 4.60 -24.49 -19.46
CA SER A 77 4.09 -23.29 -20.13
C SER A 77 2.97 -23.52 -21.13
N ASN A 78 2.01 -22.60 -21.16
CA ASN A 78 0.98 -22.49 -22.20
C ASN A 78 1.29 -21.32 -23.14
N PHE A 79 1.28 -21.56 -24.45
CA PHE A 79 1.43 -20.54 -25.49
C PHE A 79 0.17 -20.51 -26.37
N VAL A 80 -0.72 -19.56 -26.11
CA VAL A 80 -1.95 -19.34 -26.87
C VAL A 80 -1.74 -18.12 -27.77
N ARG A 81 -1.78 -18.29 -29.10
CA ARG A 81 -1.48 -17.19 -30.03
C ARG A 81 -2.54 -16.09 -30.05
N HIS A 82 -3.79 -16.45 -29.83
CA HIS A 82 -4.94 -15.55 -29.83
C HIS A 82 -5.59 -15.51 -28.45
N ASP A 83 -6.89 -15.76 -28.36
CA ASP A 83 -7.67 -15.59 -27.14
C ASP A 83 -7.75 -16.90 -26.35
N ALA A 84 -7.82 -16.76 -25.03
CA ALA A 84 -8.10 -17.84 -24.10
C ALA A 84 -9.36 -17.51 -23.30
N VAL A 85 -10.31 -18.45 -23.26
CA VAL A 85 -11.51 -18.41 -22.42
C VAL A 85 -11.48 -19.61 -21.49
N GLY A 86 -11.78 -19.39 -20.21
CA GLY A 86 -11.78 -20.44 -19.19
C GLY A 86 -10.55 -20.40 -18.28
N SER A 87 -10.09 -21.55 -17.82
CA SER A 87 -9.02 -21.64 -16.82
C SER A 87 -7.72 -22.16 -17.40
N GLN A 88 -6.64 -21.42 -17.16
CA GLN A 88 -5.32 -21.68 -17.71
C GLN A 88 -4.34 -21.92 -16.56
N PHE A 89 -3.74 -23.10 -16.50
CA PHE A 89 -2.79 -23.50 -15.46
C PHE A 89 -1.44 -23.85 -16.08
N ALA A 90 -0.38 -23.24 -15.58
CA ALA A 90 0.99 -23.49 -15.98
C ALA A 90 1.91 -23.53 -14.76
N GLY A 91 2.79 -24.53 -14.68
CA GLY A 91 3.77 -24.60 -13.59
C GLY A 91 4.76 -23.44 -13.60
N PHE A 92 5.06 -22.86 -14.76
CA PHE A 92 5.93 -21.69 -14.91
C PHE A 92 5.21 -20.49 -15.51
N SER A 93 4.67 -20.57 -16.74
CA SER A 93 4.10 -19.38 -17.40
C SER A 93 2.92 -19.60 -18.34
N ASN A 94 1.99 -18.65 -18.36
CA ASN A 94 0.99 -18.54 -19.43
C ASN A 94 1.33 -17.34 -20.34
N HIS A 95 1.35 -17.58 -21.65
CA HIS A 95 1.54 -16.56 -22.67
C HIS A 95 0.36 -16.57 -23.63
N ILE A 96 -0.49 -15.55 -23.54
CA ILE A 96 -1.72 -15.41 -24.34
C ILE A 96 -1.57 -14.17 -25.21
N GLY A 97 -1.45 -14.35 -26.52
CA GLY A 97 -1.24 -13.25 -27.46
C GLY A 97 -2.45 -12.31 -27.59
N GLY A 98 -3.63 -12.74 -27.15
CA GLY A 98 -4.89 -12.01 -27.19
C GLY A 98 -5.51 -11.76 -25.80
N LYS A 99 -6.83 -11.82 -25.75
CA LYS A 99 -7.63 -11.63 -24.54
C LYS A 99 -7.66 -12.91 -23.71
N ALA A 100 -7.61 -12.75 -22.39
CA ALA A 100 -7.77 -13.82 -21.43
C ALA A 100 -9.03 -13.58 -20.59
N ASP A 101 -10.12 -14.27 -20.94
CA ASP A 101 -11.40 -14.17 -20.26
C ASP A 101 -11.61 -15.42 -19.38
N GLY A 102 -11.29 -15.31 -18.10
CA GLY A 102 -11.35 -16.38 -17.12
C GLY A 102 -10.24 -16.29 -16.09
N THR A 103 -9.70 -17.44 -15.68
CA THR A 103 -8.71 -17.50 -14.60
C THR A 103 -7.38 -18.02 -15.09
N GLN A 104 -6.29 -17.32 -14.78
CA GLN A 104 -4.94 -17.73 -15.12
C GLN A 104 -4.13 -18.01 -13.85
N PHE A 105 -3.43 -19.14 -13.82
CA PHE A 105 -2.49 -19.53 -12.77
C PHE A 105 -1.14 -19.88 -13.39
N ALA A 106 -0.10 -19.17 -12.96
CA ALA A 106 1.28 -19.44 -13.33
C ALA A 106 2.19 -19.46 -12.10
N GLY A 107 3.10 -20.42 -12.01
CA GLY A 107 4.10 -20.43 -10.93
C GLY A 107 5.07 -19.24 -10.99
N PHE A 108 5.31 -18.66 -12.18
CA PHE A 108 6.17 -17.50 -12.36
C PHE A 108 5.43 -16.31 -13.00
N ALA A 109 4.93 -16.44 -14.23
CA ALA A 109 4.40 -15.28 -14.97
C ALA A 109 3.17 -15.55 -15.84
N ASN A 110 2.23 -14.59 -15.86
CA ASN A 110 1.19 -14.50 -16.88
C ASN A 110 1.43 -13.28 -17.77
N THR A 111 1.33 -13.47 -19.09
CA THR A 111 1.44 -12.40 -20.09
C THR A 111 0.25 -12.46 -21.03
N TYR A 112 -0.49 -11.35 -21.16
CA TYR A 112 -1.72 -11.28 -21.96
C TYR A 112 -2.02 -9.85 -22.45
N ARG A 113 -2.91 -9.66 -23.44
CA ARG A 113 -3.27 -8.30 -23.89
C ARG A 113 -4.31 -7.60 -23.02
N GLY A 114 -5.08 -8.35 -22.24
CA GLY A 114 -6.17 -7.84 -21.41
C GLY A 114 -7.29 -8.87 -21.32
N GLY A 115 -8.38 -8.54 -20.64
CA GLY A 115 -9.51 -9.47 -20.50
C GLY A 115 -10.23 -9.32 -19.18
N LYS A 116 -11.11 -10.29 -18.92
CA LYS A 116 -11.99 -10.32 -17.75
C LYS A 116 -11.67 -11.52 -16.87
N GLY A 117 -11.49 -11.30 -15.58
CA GLY A 117 -11.29 -12.39 -14.61
C GLY A 117 -10.07 -12.21 -13.73
N ALA A 118 -9.45 -13.30 -13.31
CA ALA A 118 -8.40 -13.28 -12.31
C ALA A 118 -7.08 -13.84 -12.84
N ALA A 119 -5.96 -13.16 -12.56
CA ALA A 119 -4.63 -13.63 -12.90
C ALA A 119 -3.78 -13.80 -11.63
N PHE A 120 -3.22 -14.99 -11.44
CA PHE A 120 -2.38 -15.36 -10.31
C PHE A 120 -1.00 -15.78 -10.82
N ALA A 121 0.04 -15.10 -10.36
CA ALA A 121 1.42 -15.40 -10.72
C ALA A 121 2.30 -15.45 -9.47
N GLY A 122 3.23 -16.40 -9.39
CA GLY A 122 4.20 -16.39 -8.29
C GLY A 122 5.15 -15.18 -8.34
N PHE A 123 5.43 -14.64 -9.54
CA PHE A 123 6.29 -13.47 -9.71
C PHE A 123 5.56 -12.28 -10.35
N THR A 124 5.10 -12.38 -11.61
CA THR A 124 4.56 -11.22 -12.32
C THR A 124 3.32 -11.49 -13.18
N ASN A 125 2.37 -10.55 -13.20
CA ASN A 125 1.31 -10.50 -14.21
C ASN A 125 1.52 -9.27 -15.10
N ILE A 126 1.57 -9.47 -16.41
CA ILE A 126 1.75 -8.40 -17.39
C ILE A 126 0.58 -8.41 -18.37
N ALA A 127 -0.25 -7.38 -18.30
CA ALA A 127 -1.36 -7.14 -19.22
C ALA A 127 -1.05 -5.93 -20.11
N ASN A 128 -0.88 -6.14 -21.42
CA ASN A 128 -0.60 -5.04 -22.36
C ASN A 128 -1.84 -4.22 -22.76
N GLY A 129 -2.83 -4.13 -21.87
CA GLY A 129 -4.12 -3.49 -22.15
C GLY A 129 -5.05 -3.50 -20.95
N ASN A 130 -6.36 -3.68 -21.21
CA ASN A 130 -7.40 -3.47 -20.22
C ASN A 130 -7.72 -4.74 -19.43
N VAL A 131 -7.71 -4.66 -18.10
CA VAL A 131 -8.07 -5.74 -17.19
C VAL A 131 -9.36 -5.37 -16.46
N LYS A 132 -10.38 -6.22 -16.55
CA LYS A 132 -11.58 -6.14 -15.72
C LYS A 132 -11.61 -7.34 -14.77
N GLY A 133 -11.09 -7.15 -13.57
CA GLY A 133 -11.01 -8.19 -12.55
C GLY A 133 -9.81 -8.00 -11.64
N ALA A 134 -9.16 -9.07 -11.22
CA ALA A 134 -8.13 -9.03 -10.20
C ALA A 134 -6.79 -9.59 -10.67
N GLN A 135 -5.68 -8.98 -10.25
CA GLN A 135 -4.33 -9.51 -10.45
C GLN A 135 -3.65 -9.72 -9.10
N PHE A 136 -3.03 -10.89 -8.93
CA PHE A 136 -2.30 -11.29 -7.74
C PHE A 136 -0.91 -11.78 -8.15
N SER A 137 0.13 -11.14 -7.62
CA SER A 137 1.52 -11.46 -7.94
C SER A 137 2.41 -11.43 -6.71
N GLY A 138 3.40 -12.32 -6.62
CA GLY A 138 4.41 -12.24 -5.56
C GLY A 138 5.32 -11.01 -5.69
N PHE A 139 5.58 -10.51 -6.90
CA PHE A 139 6.44 -9.35 -7.12
C PHE A 139 5.71 -8.19 -7.78
N ALA A 140 5.22 -8.33 -9.02
CA ALA A 140 4.67 -7.20 -9.78
C ALA A 140 3.38 -7.49 -10.56
N ASN A 141 2.47 -6.52 -10.59
CA ASN A 141 1.38 -6.47 -11.58
C ASN A 141 1.52 -5.24 -12.47
N ILE A 142 1.42 -5.44 -13.78
CA ILE A 142 1.52 -4.37 -14.79
C ILE A 142 0.27 -4.45 -15.67
N ALA A 143 -0.44 -3.34 -15.81
CA ALA A 143 -1.56 -3.22 -16.75
C ALA A 143 -1.72 -1.78 -17.26
N HIS A 144 -2.47 -1.56 -18.34
CA HIS A 144 -2.83 -0.19 -18.74
C HIS A 144 -4.01 0.31 -17.92
N HIS A 145 -5.21 -0.22 -18.16
CA HIS A 145 -6.42 0.20 -17.46
C HIS A 145 -7.01 -0.95 -16.66
N ILE A 146 -7.38 -0.68 -15.41
CA ILE A 146 -7.89 -1.70 -14.51
C ILE A 146 -9.26 -1.28 -14.00
N LYS A 147 -10.22 -2.20 -14.09
CA LYS A 147 -11.49 -2.13 -13.38
C LYS A 147 -11.59 -3.33 -12.46
N GLY A 148 -11.22 -3.14 -11.20
CA GLY A 148 -11.03 -4.19 -10.20
C GLY A 148 -9.78 -3.96 -9.37
N ALA A 149 -9.10 -5.01 -8.93
CA ALA A 149 -8.07 -4.89 -7.90
C ALA A 149 -6.69 -5.42 -8.34
N GLN A 150 -5.62 -4.85 -7.77
CA GLN A 150 -4.26 -5.41 -7.90
C GLN A 150 -3.63 -5.64 -6.53
N PHE A 151 -2.99 -6.79 -6.37
CA PHE A 151 -2.25 -7.18 -5.18
C PHE A 151 -0.86 -7.69 -5.58
N ALA A 152 0.17 -6.98 -5.14
CA ALA A 152 1.56 -7.33 -5.41
C ALA A 152 2.38 -7.37 -4.12
N GLY A 153 3.30 -8.32 -4.01
CA GLY A 153 4.26 -8.32 -2.89
C GLY A 153 5.24 -7.15 -2.96
N PHE A 154 5.50 -6.58 -4.15
CA PHE A 154 6.42 -5.44 -4.29
C PHE A 154 5.78 -4.24 -4.98
N ILE A 155 5.39 -4.34 -6.26
CA ILE A 155 4.96 -3.17 -7.05
C ILE A 155 3.71 -3.41 -7.91
N ASN A 156 2.81 -2.42 -7.96
CA ASN A 156 1.76 -2.36 -8.98
C ASN A 156 1.97 -1.16 -9.90
N LEU A 157 1.91 -1.39 -11.21
CA LEU A 157 2.02 -0.37 -12.24
C LEU A 157 0.74 -0.33 -13.08
N ALA A 158 0.15 0.87 -13.20
CA ALA A 158 -1.01 1.09 -14.04
C ALA A 158 -1.03 2.46 -14.71
N HIS A 159 -1.80 2.58 -15.79
CA HIS A 159 -2.16 3.90 -16.33
C HIS A 159 -3.36 4.50 -15.58
N SER A 160 -4.42 3.74 -15.37
CA SER A 160 -5.59 4.19 -14.59
C SER A 160 -6.32 3.05 -13.91
N ILE A 161 -6.92 3.31 -12.75
CA ILE A 161 -7.60 2.28 -11.95
C ILE A 161 -8.97 2.74 -11.46
N LYS A 162 -9.95 1.88 -11.71
CA LYS A 162 -11.29 1.90 -11.13
C LYS A 162 -11.42 0.73 -10.17
N GLY A 163 -10.88 0.91 -8.97
CA GLY A 163 -10.77 -0.12 -7.93
C GLY A 163 -9.55 0.12 -7.02
N ALA A 164 -9.16 -0.90 -6.26
CA ALA A 164 -8.13 -0.78 -5.23
C ALA A 164 -6.75 -1.37 -5.66
N GLN A 165 -5.68 -0.81 -5.10
CA GLN A 165 -4.31 -1.35 -5.25
C GLN A 165 -3.64 -1.59 -3.91
N PHE A 166 -2.96 -2.73 -3.80
CA PHE A 166 -2.19 -3.11 -2.62
C PHE A 166 -0.81 -3.61 -3.05
N ALA A 167 0.24 -2.98 -2.52
CA ALA A 167 1.62 -3.33 -2.79
C ALA A 167 2.45 -3.37 -1.51
N GLY A 168 3.40 -4.30 -1.40
CA GLY A 168 4.33 -4.29 -0.27
C GLY A 168 5.28 -3.10 -0.29
N PHE A 169 5.66 -2.58 -1.47
CA PHE A 169 6.55 -1.43 -1.58
C PHE A 169 5.89 -0.22 -2.23
N ALA A 170 5.40 -0.34 -3.48
CA ALA A 170 4.90 0.82 -4.22
C ALA A 170 3.69 0.57 -5.13
N ASN A 171 2.78 1.54 -5.21
CA ASN A 171 1.78 1.63 -6.27
C ASN A 171 2.03 2.87 -7.13
N ILE A 172 2.13 2.69 -8.45
CA ILE A 172 2.34 3.79 -9.40
C ILE A 172 1.23 3.76 -10.45
N THR A 173 0.40 4.82 -10.43
CA THR A 173 -0.66 5.03 -11.42
C THR A 173 -0.44 6.37 -12.12
N SER A 174 -0.23 6.39 -13.43
CA SER A 174 0.08 7.65 -14.14
C SER A 174 -1.12 8.60 -14.31
N GLN A 175 -2.35 8.15 -14.05
CA GLN A 175 -3.56 8.97 -14.11
C GLN A 175 -4.43 8.82 -12.83
N ASN A 176 -5.65 8.32 -12.99
CA ASN A 176 -6.69 8.39 -11.96
C ASN A 176 -6.79 7.07 -11.20
N VAL A 177 -6.99 7.17 -9.89
CA VAL A 177 -7.39 6.07 -9.01
C VAL A 177 -8.74 6.42 -8.39
N SER A 178 -9.75 5.60 -8.68
CA SER A 178 -11.12 5.88 -8.27
C SER A 178 -11.44 5.45 -6.84
N GLU A 179 -10.63 4.56 -6.27
CA GLU A 179 -10.77 4.07 -4.89
C GLU A 179 -9.42 4.25 -4.16
N SER A 180 -8.97 3.24 -3.41
CA SER A 180 -7.83 3.36 -2.49
C SER A 180 -6.54 2.73 -3.02
N GLN A 181 -5.41 3.29 -2.60
CA GLN A 181 -4.07 2.69 -2.77
C GLN A 181 -3.45 2.46 -1.40
N LEU A 182 -2.85 1.30 -1.20
CA LEU A 182 -2.07 0.96 0.00
C LEU A 182 -0.71 0.42 -0.42
N ALA A 183 0.35 1.07 0.03
CA ALA A 183 1.73 0.68 -0.20
C ALA A 183 2.53 0.71 1.10
N GLY A 184 3.50 -0.19 1.26
CA GLY A 184 4.39 -0.13 2.42
C GLY A 184 5.31 1.09 2.42
N PHE A 185 5.66 1.65 1.25
CA PHE A 185 6.59 2.77 1.18
C PHE A 185 6.06 3.97 0.39
N ILE A 186 5.63 3.78 -0.87
CA ILE A 186 5.30 4.90 -1.77
C ILE A 186 4.00 4.66 -2.57
N ASN A 187 3.13 5.67 -2.64
CA ASN A 187 2.10 5.73 -3.68
C ASN A 187 2.28 6.96 -4.58
N ILE A 188 2.17 6.76 -5.88
CA ILE A 188 2.18 7.83 -6.89
C ILE A 188 0.92 7.73 -7.73
N ALA A 189 0.17 8.83 -7.82
CA ALA A 189 -1.00 8.95 -8.68
C ALA A 189 -1.13 10.38 -9.22
N LYS A 190 -1.98 10.63 -10.22
CA LYS A 190 -2.36 11.99 -10.59
C LYS A 190 -3.54 12.47 -9.75
N LYS A 191 -4.65 11.73 -9.78
CA LYS A 191 -5.85 12.03 -8.98
C LYS A 191 -6.30 10.78 -8.23
N VAL A 192 -6.44 10.89 -6.92
CA VAL A 192 -6.96 9.83 -6.05
C VAL A 192 -8.26 10.30 -5.43
N LYS A 193 -9.34 9.52 -5.62
CA LYS A 193 -10.64 9.80 -5.00
C LYS A 193 -10.80 9.14 -3.63
N GLY A 194 -10.15 7.99 -3.40
CA GLY A 194 -10.17 7.29 -2.12
C GLY A 194 -8.97 7.62 -1.24
N ALA A 195 -8.64 6.70 -0.33
CA ALA A 195 -7.49 6.85 0.55
C ALA A 195 -6.18 6.48 -0.15
N GLN A 196 -5.12 7.24 0.10
CA GLN A 196 -3.78 6.98 -0.42
C GLN A 196 -2.83 6.73 0.75
N ILE A 197 -2.60 5.46 1.09
CA ILE A 197 -1.91 5.05 2.32
C ILE A 197 -0.52 4.52 1.98
N ALA A 198 0.53 5.22 2.40
CA ALA A 198 1.92 4.85 2.24
C ALA A 198 2.63 4.93 3.59
N GLY A 199 3.54 4.00 3.88
CA GLY A 199 4.36 4.08 5.09
C GLY A 199 5.27 5.32 5.11
N PHE A 200 5.65 5.86 3.95
CA PHE A 200 6.55 7.01 3.86
C PHE A 200 5.99 8.15 3.00
N ILE A 201 5.83 7.95 1.67
CA ILE A 201 5.52 9.04 0.73
C ILE A 201 4.24 8.79 -0.07
N ASN A 202 3.38 9.81 -0.14
CA ASN A 202 2.32 9.91 -1.14
C ASN A 202 2.56 11.09 -2.08
N ILE A 203 2.41 10.88 -3.39
CA ILE A 203 2.50 11.93 -4.40
C ILE A 203 1.22 11.94 -5.23
N ALA A 204 0.58 13.12 -5.34
CA ALA A 204 -0.60 13.32 -6.19
C ALA A 204 -0.79 14.78 -6.64
N ASP A 205 -1.50 15.01 -7.75
CA ASP A 205 -2.04 16.36 -8.04
C ASP A 205 -3.21 16.66 -7.09
N SER A 206 -4.03 15.65 -6.81
CA SER A 206 -5.21 15.75 -5.93
C SER A 206 -5.43 14.44 -5.18
N SER A 207 -5.47 14.53 -3.85
CA SER A 207 -5.84 13.45 -2.94
C SER A 207 -6.38 14.10 -1.66
N ASP A 208 -7.59 13.74 -1.24
CA ASP A 208 -8.20 14.34 -0.04
C ASP A 208 -7.71 13.65 1.25
N TYR A 209 -7.41 12.34 1.18
CA TYR A 209 -7.01 11.49 2.31
C TYR A 209 -5.65 10.78 2.08
N PRO A 210 -4.54 11.52 1.93
CA PRO A 210 -3.21 10.92 1.91
C PRO A 210 -2.75 10.61 3.35
N ILE A 211 -2.33 9.38 3.60
CA ILE A 211 -1.78 8.93 4.87
C ILE A 211 -0.35 8.48 4.61
N GLY A 212 0.61 9.27 5.07
CA GLY A 212 2.04 9.03 4.95
C GLY A 212 2.79 10.12 5.70
N ILE A 213 4.07 9.90 5.98
CA ILE A 213 4.91 10.88 6.69
C ILE A 213 5.07 12.14 5.83
N ILE A 214 5.24 11.96 4.51
CA ILE A 214 5.36 13.06 3.55
C ILE A 214 4.28 12.90 2.47
N ASN A 215 3.42 13.91 2.31
CA ASN A 215 2.36 13.87 1.31
C ASN A 215 2.47 15.09 0.38
N ILE A 216 3.01 14.85 -0.81
CA ILE A 216 3.17 15.88 -1.83
C ILE A 216 1.90 15.91 -2.69
N VAL A 217 0.90 16.68 -2.23
CA VAL A 217 -0.33 16.93 -2.98
C VAL A 217 -0.29 18.33 -3.58
N LYS A 218 -0.42 18.46 -4.92
CA LYS A 218 -0.33 19.75 -5.61
C LYS A 218 -1.40 20.73 -5.15
N ASN A 219 -2.65 20.27 -5.04
CA ASN A 219 -3.79 21.06 -4.57
C ASN A 219 -4.01 21.00 -3.05
N GLY A 220 -3.04 20.48 -2.29
CA GLY A 220 -3.09 20.37 -0.84
C GLY A 220 -2.22 21.41 -0.14
N GLU A 221 -2.46 21.58 1.17
CA GLU A 221 -1.74 22.55 2.00
C GLU A 221 -0.34 22.01 2.37
N LYS A 222 0.67 22.88 2.28
CA LYS A 222 2.01 22.62 2.79
C LYS A 222 2.38 23.77 3.72
N SER A 223 3.03 23.45 4.83
CA SER A 223 3.53 24.47 5.73
C SER A 223 4.85 24.09 6.36
N ILE A 224 5.66 25.11 6.65
CA ILE A 224 6.81 25.00 7.53
C ILE A 224 6.47 25.77 8.79
N GLY A 225 6.60 25.14 9.94
CA GLY A 225 6.27 25.72 11.23
C GLY A 225 7.40 25.60 12.24
N VAL A 226 7.47 26.59 13.11
CA VAL A 226 8.30 26.56 14.33
C VAL A 226 7.37 26.45 15.51
N THR A 227 7.57 25.44 16.36
CA THR A 227 6.79 25.23 17.58
C THR A 227 7.69 25.16 18.79
N ILE A 228 7.14 25.52 19.95
CA ILE A 228 7.71 25.25 21.27
C ILE A 228 6.67 24.58 22.15
N ASP A 229 7.09 23.62 22.97
CA ASP A 229 6.23 22.92 23.92
C ASP A 229 6.56 23.24 25.38
N GLU A 230 5.80 22.67 26.31
CA GLU A 230 5.98 22.88 27.75
C GLU A 230 7.35 22.43 28.30
N THR A 231 8.07 21.56 27.57
CA THR A 231 9.43 21.09 27.91
C THR A 231 10.52 21.96 27.29
N GLN A 232 10.14 23.11 26.70
CA GLN A 232 11.02 23.99 25.93
C GLN A 232 11.70 23.26 24.76
N THR A 233 11.04 22.26 24.17
CA THR A 233 11.48 21.65 22.91
C THR A 233 11.02 22.53 21.77
N THR A 234 11.97 23.18 21.10
CA THR A 234 11.72 23.94 19.88
C THR A 234 11.85 23.02 18.66
N MET A 235 10.82 22.96 17.80
CA MET A 235 10.81 22.13 16.61
C MET A 235 10.64 22.97 15.35
N LEU A 236 11.46 22.70 14.33
CA LEU A 236 11.20 23.08 12.95
C LEU A 236 10.54 21.88 12.25
N SER A 237 9.31 22.08 11.77
CA SER A 237 8.47 21.00 11.25
C SER A 237 7.91 21.33 9.87
N PHE A 238 7.89 20.34 9.00
CA PHE A 238 7.23 20.37 7.70
C PHE A 238 5.92 19.58 7.78
N ARG A 239 4.81 20.23 7.46
CA ARG A 239 3.49 19.62 7.33
C ARG A 239 3.12 19.57 5.86
N SER A 240 2.70 18.40 5.38
CA SER A 240 2.30 18.24 3.98
C SER A 240 1.17 17.24 3.84
N GLY A 241 0.11 17.63 3.10
CA GLY A 241 -1.13 16.86 3.09
C GLY A 241 -2.09 17.18 1.96
N GLY A 242 -3.21 16.49 2.02
CA GLY A 242 -4.40 16.76 1.22
C GLY A 242 -5.33 17.74 1.94
N LYS A 243 -6.63 17.69 1.63
CA LYS A 243 -7.62 18.56 2.27
C LYS A 243 -8.00 18.13 3.68
N ALA A 244 -7.99 16.83 3.97
CA ALA A 244 -8.44 16.29 5.25
C ALA A 244 -7.27 15.83 6.13
N LEU A 245 -6.26 15.20 5.54
CA LEU A 245 -5.15 14.58 6.27
C LEU A 245 -3.80 15.11 5.79
N TYR A 246 -2.84 15.18 6.71
CA TYR A 246 -1.46 15.58 6.43
C TYR A 246 -0.46 14.78 7.26
N GLY A 247 0.78 14.75 6.79
CA GLY A 247 1.92 14.16 7.47
C GLY A 247 2.81 15.24 8.04
N ILE A 248 3.55 14.88 9.09
CA ILE A 248 4.43 15.79 9.84
C ILE A 248 5.80 15.12 9.93
N ILE A 249 6.83 15.89 9.63
CA ILE A 249 8.22 15.53 9.93
C ILE A 249 8.93 16.78 10.44
N GLY A 250 9.75 16.64 11.48
CA GLY A 250 10.44 17.77 12.06
C GLY A 250 11.74 17.39 12.75
N VAL A 251 12.58 18.39 12.94
CA VAL A 251 13.80 18.32 13.74
C VAL A 251 13.84 19.52 14.68
N GLY A 252 14.50 19.38 15.81
CA GLY A 252 14.45 20.41 16.84
C GLY A 252 15.56 20.30 17.87
N TYR A 253 15.41 21.12 18.90
CA TYR A 253 16.33 21.21 20.00
C TYR A 253 15.56 21.40 21.31
N ASN A 254 15.91 20.64 22.35
CA ASN A 254 15.40 20.83 23.70
C ASN A 254 16.33 21.78 24.48
N HIS A 255 15.79 22.90 24.96
CA HIS A 255 16.57 23.92 25.68
C HIS A 255 16.68 23.69 27.19
N GLN A 256 15.89 22.78 27.74
CA GLN A 256 15.85 22.48 29.16
C GLN A 256 16.71 21.26 29.54
N ASN A 257 16.91 20.34 28.60
CA ASN A 257 17.75 19.17 28.76
C ASN A 257 19.21 19.50 28.44
N GLU A 258 20.16 18.99 29.21
CA GLU A 258 21.60 19.28 29.00
C GLU A 258 22.31 18.20 28.16
N ASP A 259 21.81 16.96 28.17
CA ASP A 259 22.43 15.83 27.45
C ASP A 259 21.67 15.45 26.17
N GLU A 260 20.37 15.13 26.24
CA GLU A 260 19.56 14.73 25.07
C GLU A 260 18.87 15.95 24.46
N VAL A 261 19.67 16.69 23.69
CA VAL A 261 19.26 18.00 23.19
C VAL A 261 18.66 17.97 21.79
N TYR A 262 18.99 16.99 20.95
CA TYR A 262 18.49 16.96 19.56
C TYR A 262 17.14 16.27 19.49
N ALA A 263 16.15 16.92 18.88
CA ALA A 263 14.82 16.37 18.74
C ALA A 263 14.53 15.94 17.30
N ALA A 264 13.82 14.84 17.11
CA ALA A 264 13.24 14.45 15.83
C ALA A 264 11.78 14.06 16.00
N GLU A 265 10.93 14.43 15.03
CA GLU A 265 9.49 14.30 15.11
C GLU A 265 8.92 13.69 13.83
N VAL A 266 7.98 12.75 13.98
CA VAL A 266 7.15 12.22 12.89
C VAL A 266 5.70 12.13 13.35
N GLY A 267 4.75 12.39 12.46
CA GLY A 267 3.35 12.37 12.85
C GLY A 267 2.35 12.42 11.71
N LEU A 268 1.08 12.32 12.09
CA LEU A 268 -0.07 12.47 11.22
C LEU A 268 -1.01 13.51 11.83
N GLY A 269 -1.58 14.34 10.97
CA GLY A 269 -2.55 15.35 11.35
C GLY A 269 -3.82 15.28 10.52
N ALA A 270 -4.90 15.80 11.10
CA ALA A 270 -6.19 15.93 10.45
C ALA A 270 -6.73 17.36 10.61
N HIS A 271 -7.25 17.90 9.51
CA HIS A 271 -8.01 19.15 9.50
C HIS A 271 -9.46 18.84 9.92
N PHE A 272 -9.82 19.14 11.15
CA PHE A 272 -11.18 18.93 11.65
C PHE A 272 -12.14 20.03 11.17
N PHE A 273 -11.66 21.26 11.15
CA PHE A 273 -12.37 22.42 10.61
C PHE A 273 -11.38 23.36 9.94
N SER A 274 -11.74 23.91 8.77
CA SER A 274 -10.90 24.89 8.08
C SER A 274 -11.75 25.95 7.41
N SER A 275 -11.42 27.20 7.69
CA SER A 275 -12.00 28.40 7.09
C SER A 275 -10.87 29.34 6.64
N ASN A 276 -11.23 30.50 6.08
CA ASN A 276 -10.26 31.49 5.62
C ASN A 276 -9.45 32.13 6.76
N ALA A 277 -10.03 32.26 7.96
CA ALA A 277 -9.41 32.94 9.10
C ALA A 277 -9.01 31.99 10.23
N PHE A 278 -9.61 30.80 10.29
CA PHE A 278 -9.43 29.86 11.40
C PHE A 278 -9.40 28.41 10.91
N SER A 279 -8.54 27.58 11.49
CA SER A 279 -8.62 26.14 11.38
C SER A 279 -8.46 25.47 12.73
N LEU A 280 -9.09 24.32 12.90
CA LEU A 280 -8.89 23.43 14.05
C LEU A 280 -8.28 22.14 13.52
N ASN A 281 -7.06 21.86 13.96
CA ASN A 281 -6.32 20.67 13.57
C ASN A 281 -6.15 19.74 14.77
N THR A 282 -6.02 18.45 14.51
CA THR A 282 -5.62 17.45 15.52
C THR A 282 -4.40 16.71 15.01
N GLU A 283 -3.39 16.54 15.86
CA GLU A 283 -2.12 15.89 15.49
C GLU A 283 -1.83 14.72 16.43
N LEU A 284 -1.38 13.60 15.86
CA LEU A 284 -0.77 12.49 16.59
C LEU A 284 0.68 12.40 16.16
N VAL A 285 1.57 12.55 17.13
CA VAL A 285 2.99 12.83 16.87
C VAL A 285 3.86 11.99 17.78
N ALA A 286 4.94 11.44 17.24
CA ALA A 286 6.00 10.79 17.98
C ALA A 286 7.28 11.64 17.90
N THR A 287 7.91 11.86 19.04
CA THR A 287 9.12 12.67 19.20
C THR A 287 10.18 11.85 19.94
N THR A 288 11.41 11.84 19.43
CA THR A 288 12.60 11.34 20.14
C THR A 288 13.50 12.50 20.55
N LEU A 289 14.20 12.36 21.68
CA LEU A 289 15.32 13.22 22.06
C LEU A 289 16.59 12.37 22.07
N GLU A 290 17.65 12.89 21.45
CA GLU A 290 18.89 12.15 21.20
C GLU A 290 20.10 12.96 21.65
N SER A 291 21.05 12.28 22.29
CA SER A 291 22.40 12.79 22.62
C SER A 291 23.50 12.14 21.77
N PHE A 292 23.13 11.16 20.92
CA PHE A 292 24.03 10.27 20.16
C PHE A 292 25.04 9.49 21.00
N LYS A 293 24.82 9.38 22.31
CA LYS A 293 25.64 8.58 23.23
C LYS A 293 24.83 7.39 23.77
N ALA A 294 24.12 7.61 24.88
CA ALA A 294 23.29 6.63 25.57
C ALA A 294 22.11 7.38 26.21
N GLY A 295 20.95 6.73 26.24
CA GLY A 295 19.68 7.33 26.67
C GLY A 295 18.59 6.99 25.67
N GLU A 296 17.41 6.64 26.17
CA GLU A 296 16.22 6.46 25.35
C GLU A 296 15.18 7.45 25.85
N TYR A 297 14.70 8.31 24.95
CA TYR A 297 13.59 9.20 25.20
C TYR A 297 12.60 9.11 24.05
N PHE A 298 11.37 8.71 24.36
CA PHE A 298 10.30 8.63 23.38
C PHE A 298 9.02 9.26 23.93
N LYS A 299 8.49 10.24 23.22
CA LYS A 299 7.23 10.93 23.54
C LYS A 299 6.22 10.72 22.43
N THR A 300 5.00 10.30 22.76
CA THR A 300 3.85 10.36 21.86
C THR A 300 2.86 11.42 22.36
N SER A 301 2.49 12.34 21.49
CA SER A 301 1.61 13.47 21.78
C SER A 301 0.36 13.42 20.91
N PHE A 302 -0.80 13.50 21.54
CA PHE A 302 -2.05 13.89 20.87
C PHE A 302 -2.30 15.37 21.13
N ARG A 303 -2.38 16.17 20.07
CA ARG A 303 -2.47 17.64 20.13
C ARG A 303 -3.77 18.12 19.52
N VAL A 304 -4.44 19.08 20.16
CA VAL A 304 -5.58 19.80 19.59
C VAL A 304 -5.13 21.24 19.33
N MET A 305 -5.10 21.64 18.06
CA MET A 305 -4.40 22.85 17.61
C MET A 305 -5.36 23.81 16.90
N PRO A 306 -6.03 24.70 17.66
CA PRO A 306 -6.60 25.93 17.10
C PRO A 306 -5.51 26.75 16.39
N ASN A 307 -5.81 27.20 15.18
CA ASN A 307 -4.91 27.99 14.34
C ASN A 307 -5.66 29.20 13.77
N VAL A 308 -5.12 30.39 13.99
CA VAL A 308 -5.62 31.65 13.44
C VAL A 308 -4.73 32.04 12.27
N LYS A 309 -5.32 32.14 11.08
CA LYS A 309 -4.66 32.56 9.85
C LYS A 309 -4.67 34.09 9.79
N LEU A 310 -3.54 34.72 10.16
CA LEU A 310 -3.38 36.17 10.12
C LEU A 310 -3.36 36.67 8.67
N PHE A 311 -2.69 35.92 7.80
CA PHE A 311 -2.63 36.13 6.36
C PHE A 311 -2.82 34.79 5.64
N LYS A 312 -2.95 34.81 4.31
CA LYS A 312 -3.01 33.57 3.51
C LYS A 312 -1.77 32.68 3.68
N THR A 313 -0.65 33.28 4.09
CA THR A 313 0.67 32.63 4.19
C THR A 313 1.16 32.47 5.62
N LEU A 314 0.53 33.08 6.64
CA LEU A 314 1.01 33.05 8.03
C LEU A 314 -0.11 32.68 8.99
N GLY A 315 0.13 31.66 9.79
CA GLY A 315 -0.76 31.21 10.86
C GLY A 315 -0.07 31.19 12.22
N VAL A 316 -0.83 31.52 13.26
CA VAL A 316 -0.44 31.35 14.66
C VAL A 316 -1.32 30.26 15.25
N PHE A 317 -0.72 29.27 15.88
CA PHE A 317 -1.45 28.13 16.40
C PHE A 317 -0.94 27.73 17.77
N GLY A 318 -1.83 27.16 18.58
CA GLY A 318 -1.46 26.66 19.87
C GLY A 318 -2.62 26.03 20.61
N GLY A 319 -2.34 25.02 21.41
CA GLY A 319 -3.38 24.31 22.14
C GLY A 319 -2.85 23.20 23.05
N PRO A 320 -3.77 22.53 23.76
CA PRO A 320 -3.43 21.51 24.73
C PRO A 320 -2.94 20.22 24.04
N SER A 321 -2.10 19.48 24.77
CA SER A 321 -1.62 18.17 24.38
C SER A 321 -1.80 17.15 25.50
N ILE A 322 -2.06 15.90 25.13
CA ILE A 322 -1.97 14.74 26.03
C ILE A 322 -0.76 13.94 25.57
N ASN A 323 0.15 13.68 26.50
CA ASN A 323 1.45 13.13 26.19
C ASN A 323 1.70 11.85 26.98
N TYR A 324 2.17 10.83 26.28
CA TYR A 324 2.77 9.63 26.86
C TYR A 324 4.27 9.69 26.62
N VAL A 325 5.07 9.53 27.67
CA VAL A 325 6.52 9.52 27.58
C VAL A 325 7.10 8.27 28.23
N THR A 326 8.13 7.74 27.59
CA THR A 326 8.99 6.69 28.12
C THR A 326 10.42 7.20 28.08
N THR A 327 11.12 7.11 29.20
CA THR A 327 12.53 7.49 29.28
C THR A 327 13.27 6.71 30.34
N ASN A 328 14.55 6.42 30.10
CA ASN A 328 15.43 5.79 31.08
C ASN A 328 16.45 6.79 31.68
N THR A 329 16.46 8.04 31.23
CA THR A 329 17.36 9.09 31.71
C THR A 329 16.77 9.83 32.92
N ASP A 330 17.62 10.26 33.84
CA ASP A 330 17.18 11.00 35.02
C ASP A 330 16.81 12.44 34.67
N GLU A 331 17.44 13.04 33.66
CA GLU A 331 17.05 14.35 33.12
C GLU A 331 15.68 14.28 32.44
N GLY A 332 15.43 13.24 31.63
CA GLY A 332 14.15 13.04 30.96
C GLY A 332 12.97 12.93 31.94
N LYS A 333 13.20 12.37 33.13
CA LYS A 333 12.20 12.32 34.23
C LYS A 333 11.93 13.71 34.81
N GLN A 334 12.95 14.57 34.91
CA GLN A 334 12.86 15.89 35.53
C GLN A 334 12.14 16.92 34.66
N LEU A 335 12.05 16.69 33.34
CA LEU A 335 11.26 17.52 32.43
C LEU A 335 9.76 17.56 32.80
N TYR A 336 9.27 16.59 33.58
CA TYR A 336 7.85 16.39 33.83
C TYR A 336 7.49 16.45 35.31
N THR A 337 7.16 17.66 35.77
CA THR A 337 6.86 17.92 37.19
C THR A 337 5.38 17.70 37.55
N LYS A 338 4.46 17.71 36.58
CA LYS A 338 3.01 17.53 36.80
C LYS A 338 2.45 16.39 35.95
N ASN A 339 2.56 15.18 36.46
CA ASN A 339 2.08 13.97 35.79
C ASN A 339 0.67 13.59 36.27
N LEU A 340 -0.18 13.16 35.33
CA LEU A 340 -1.48 12.54 35.65
C LEU A 340 -1.26 11.15 36.26
N LYS A 341 -0.32 10.39 35.67
CA LYS A 341 0.02 9.04 36.11
C LYS A 341 1.44 8.72 35.75
N THR A 342 2.15 8.06 36.65
CA THR A 342 3.51 7.55 36.44
C THR A 342 3.56 6.08 36.81
N TRP A 343 4.42 5.32 36.12
CA TRP A 343 4.73 3.94 36.50
C TRP A 343 6.12 3.56 36.01
N ASN A 344 6.74 2.62 36.71
CA ASN A 344 8.01 2.02 36.30
C ASN A 344 7.73 0.63 35.72
N ASN A 345 8.48 0.25 34.69
CA ASN A 345 8.38 -1.10 34.16
C ASN A 345 8.94 -2.12 35.17
N LYS A 346 8.32 -3.30 35.28
CA LYS A 346 8.75 -4.34 36.23
C LYS A 346 10.02 -5.10 35.78
N TRP A 347 10.40 -4.96 34.51
CA TRP A 347 11.51 -5.68 33.89
C TRP A 347 12.57 -4.78 33.22
N GLY A 348 12.55 -3.46 33.49
CA GLY A 348 13.51 -2.48 32.97
C GLY A 348 13.54 -1.21 33.80
N ASN A 349 14.53 -0.33 33.56
CA ASN A 349 14.72 0.93 34.30
C ASN A 349 13.88 2.11 33.71
N ASP A 350 12.92 1.80 32.83
CA ASP A 350 12.18 2.82 32.07
C ASP A 350 11.07 3.44 32.90
N TYR A 351 11.13 4.76 33.03
CA TYR A 351 10.09 5.60 33.58
C TYR A 351 9.05 5.89 32.51
N ASN A 352 7.78 5.70 32.87
CA ASN A 352 6.65 5.99 32.00
C ASN A 352 5.76 7.03 32.67
N ALA A 353 5.34 8.03 31.91
CA ALA A 353 4.40 9.03 32.40
C ALA A 353 3.34 9.41 31.37
N LEU A 354 2.16 9.74 31.89
CA LEU A 354 1.09 10.41 31.16
C LEU A 354 0.90 11.80 31.78
N TYR A 355 0.90 12.85 30.97
CA TYR A 355 0.70 14.22 31.43
C TYR A 355 -0.03 15.07 30.40
N VAL A 356 -0.51 16.24 30.85
CA VAL A 356 -1.13 17.26 29.99
C VAL A 356 -0.11 18.37 29.78
N GLY A 357 0.11 18.73 28.52
CA GLY A 357 1.02 19.78 28.10
C GLY A 357 0.32 20.80 27.20
N TYR A 358 1.13 21.62 26.54
CA TYR A 358 0.67 22.56 25.54
C TYR A 358 1.76 22.79 24.50
N THR A 359 1.35 23.09 23.28
CA THR A 359 2.26 23.45 22.20
C THR A 359 1.76 24.74 21.56
N ALA A 360 2.68 25.63 21.22
CA ALA A 360 2.37 26.85 20.49
C ALA A 360 3.41 27.08 19.39
N GLY A 361 3.01 27.77 18.32
CA GLY A 361 3.90 27.99 17.19
C GLY A 361 3.37 28.93 16.13
N LEU A 362 4.25 29.15 15.15
CA LEU A 362 4.01 29.93 13.95
C LEU A 362 4.20 29.03 12.74
N GLN A 363 3.38 29.19 11.71
CA GLN A 363 3.54 28.44 10.46
C GLN A 363 3.42 29.33 9.23
N ILE A 364 4.23 29.02 8.23
CA ILE A 364 4.18 29.62 6.91
C ILE A 364 3.56 28.62 5.94
N LEU A 365 2.47 29.01 5.29
CA LEU A 365 1.71 28.20 4.33
C LEU A 365 2.08 28.55 2.88
N PHE A 366 2.18 27.53 2.00
CA PHE A 366 2.51 27.71 0.58
C PHE A 366 1.96 26.63 -0.36
#